data_AF-A0A939WQI6-F1
#
_entry.id   AF-A0A939WQI6-F1
#
_cell.length_a   1.000
_cell.length_b   1.000
_cell.length_c   1.000
_cell.angle_alpha   90.00
_cell.angle_beta   90.00
_cell.angle_gamma   90.00
#
_symmetry.space_group_name_H-M   'P 1'
#
loop_
_entity.id
_entity.type
_entity.pdbx_description
1 polymer ?
#
loop_
_entity_poly.entity_id
_entity_poly.type
_entity_poly.pdbx_seq_one_letter_code
_entity_poly.pdbx_strand_id
1 'polypeptide(L)' 'MTRKKVLIMGAAGRDFHNFNTYFRHNKEYEVVAFTATQIPDIDGRKYPKELAGEDLYPNGIPIYDETELPRLVKELGVEI' A
#
# COMPACT_ATOMS: atom_id res chain seq x y z
N MET A 1 12.87 12.01 11.40
CA MET A 1 13.36 10.97 10.48
C MET A 1 12.33 10.82 9.36
N THR A 2 12.77 10.67 8.12
CA THR A 2 11.89 10.30 7.01
C THR A 2 11.32 8.90 7.26
N ARG A 3 10.04 8.69 6.94
CA ARG A 3 9.40 7.38 7.07
C ARG A 3 9.96 6.44 6.01
N LYS A 4 10.11 5.16 6.35
CA LYS A 4 10.51 4.13 5.40
C LYS A 4 9.35 3.80 4.48
N LYS A 5 9.58 3.87 3.17
CA LYS A 5 8.53 3.56 2.19
C LYS A 5 8.38 2.06 2.01
N VAL A 6 7.15 1.58 2.17
CA VAL A 6 6.78 0.17 2.14
C VAL A 6 5.81 -0.08 0.99
N LEU A 7 6.05 -1.15 0.22
CA LEU A 7 5.07 -1.69 -0.72
C LEU A 7 4.59 -3.04 -0.20
N ILE A 8 3.28 -3.20 0.00
CA ILE A 8 2.71 -4.45 0.49
C ILE A 8 2.24 -5.29 -0.70
N MET A 9 2.82 -6.47 -0.86
CA MET A 9 2.35 -7.45 -1.85
C MET A 9 1.09 -8.14 -1.36
N GLY A 10 0.00 -8.00 -2.10
CA GLY A 10 -1.33 -8.48 -1.75
C GLY A 10 -2.29 -7.35 -1.38
N ALA A 11 -3.57 -7.50 -1.75
CA ALA A 11 -4.61 -6.48 -1.59
C ALA A 11 -5.92 -7.07 -1.06
N ALA A 12 -5.82 -7.96 -0.06
CA ALA A 12 -6.98 -8.49 0.67
C ALA A 12 -6.57 -9.08 2.02
N GLY A 13 -7.55 -9.57 2.79
CA GLY A 13 -7.32 -10.45 3.94
C GLY A 13 -6.20 -9.98 4.88
N ARG A 14 -5.11 -10.76 4.94
CA ARG A 14 -3.96 -10.51 5.82
C ARG A 14 -3.23 -9.22 5.51
N ASP A 15 -3.14 -8.83 4.24
CA ASP A 15 -2.30 -7.70 3.82
C ASP A 15 -2.92 -6.39 4.30
N PHE A 16 -4.24 -6.26 4.12
CA PHE A 16 -5.01 -5.17 4.73
C PHE A 16 -5.03 -5.26 6.25
N HIS A 17 -5.09 -6.45 6.83
CA HIS A 17 -5.01 -6.60 8.28
C HIS A 17 -3.68 -6.07 8.84
N ASN A 18 -2.55 -6.46 8.25
CA ASN A 18 -1.22 -6.01 8.64
C ASN A 18 -1.08 -4.49 8.47
N PHE A 19 -1.59 -3.93 7.36
CA PHE A 19 -1.65 -2.49 7.18
C PHE A 19 -2.41 -1.83 8.33
N ASN A 20 -3.60 -2.32 8.64
CA ASN A 20 -4.48 -1.73 9.65
C ASN A 20 -3.93 -1.83 11.08
N THR A 21 -3.30 -2.94 11.43
CA THR A 21 -2.86 -3.21 12.81
C THR A 21 -1.44 -2.79 13.10
N TYR A 22 -0.55 -2.80 12.10
CA TYR A 22 0.87 -2.50 12.29
C TYR A 22 1.31 -1.22 11.59
N PHE A 23 1.00 -1.05 10.30
CA PHE A 23 1.59 0.04 9.52
C PHE A 23 0.88 1.39 9.67
N ARG A 24 -0.46 1.41 9.70
CA ARG A 24 -1.29 2.63 9.54
C ARG A 24 -0.84 3.79 10.43
N HIS A 25 -0.68 3.55 11.72
CA HIS A 25 -0.34 4.58 12.70
C HIS A 25 1.15 4.57 13.10
N ASN A 26 1.96 3.71 12.47
CA ASN A 26 3.37 3.64 12.78
C ASN A 26 4.14 4.73 12.02
N LYS A 27 4.70 5.68 12.77
CA LYS A 27 5.45 6.82 12.21
C LYS A 27 6.77 6.43 11.55
N GLU A 28 7.23 5.19 11.73
CA GLU A 28 8.42 4.68 11.06
C GLU A 28 8.16 4.32 9.59
N TYR A 29 6.91 4.10 9.19
CA TYR A 29 6.55 3.57 7.88
C TYR A 29 5.54 4.44 7.12
N GLU A 30 5.62 4.36 5.80
CA GLU A 30 4.66 4.91 4.85
C GLU A 30 4.35 3.84 3.80
N VAL A 31 3.10 3.35 3.77
CA VAL A 31 2.70 2.36 2.78
C VAL A 31 2.31 3.09 1.50
N VAL A 32 3.17 2.99 0.48
CA VAL A 32 3.03 3.79 -0.75
C VAL A 32 2.16 3.10 -1.81
N ALA A 33 2.02 1.78 -1.73
CA ALA A 33 1.21 0.98 -2.65
C ALA A 33 0.90 -0.41 -2.07
N PHE A 34 -0.18 -0.99 -2.58
CA PHE A 34 -0.40 -2.43 -2.58
C PHE A 34 -0.21 -2.98 -4.00
N THR A 35 0.08 -4.27 -4.12
CA THR A 35 -0.03 -5.01 -5.40
C THR A 35 -0.99 -6.19 -5.29
N ALA A 36 -1.50 -6.68 -6.42
CA ALA A 36 -2.35 -7.87 -6.45
C ALA A 36 -2.20 -8.68 -7.76
N THR A 37 -2.53 -9.97 -7.69
CA THR A 37 -2.53 -10.89 -8.86
C THR A 37 -3.80 -11.73 -9.02
N GLN A 38 -4.50 -12.03 -7.92
CA GLN A 38 -5.53 -13.09 -7.89
C GLN A 38 -6.97 -12.57 -7.89
N ILE A 39 -7.19 -11.28 -7.68
CA ILE A 39 -8.53 -10.72 -7.54
C ILE A 39 -8.84 -9.94 -8.82
N PRO A 40 -9.80 -10.41 -9.64
CA PRO A 40 -10.19 -9.69 -10.86
C PRO A 40 -10.59 -8.24 -10.55
N ASP A 41 -10.14 -7.32 -11.41
CA ASP A 41 -10.47 -5.89 -11.39
C ASP A 41 -10.12 -5.16 -10.08
N ILE A 42 -9.19 -5.69 -9.29
CA ILE A 42 -8.72 -5.00 -8.08
C ILE A 42 -7.59 -4.02 -8.36
N ASP A 43 -6.76 -4.31 -9.36
CA ASP A 43 -5.73 -3.41 -9.85
C ASP A 43 -6.38 -2.14 -10.42
N GLY A 44 -5.72 -1.00 -10.24
CA GLY A 44 -6.28 0.31 -10.57
C GLY A 44 -7.26 0.86 -9.54
N ARG A 45 -7.70 0.05 -8.55
CA ARG A 45 -8.45 0.55 -7.39
C ARG A 45 -7.53 1.13 -6.33
N LYS A 46 -8.13 1.61 -5.24
CA LYS A 46 -7.42 2.09 -4.07
C LYS A 46 -7.96 1.46 -2.80
N TYR A 47 -7.07 1.23 -1.84
CA TYR A 47 -7.47 1.08 -0.46
C TYR A 47 -8.11 2.41 0.01
N PRO A 48 -9.37 2.41 0.47
CA PRO A 48 -10.13 3.64 0.71
C PRO A 48 -9.47 4.56 1.75
N LYS A 49 -9.55 5.88 1.54
CA LYS A 49 -8.99 6.88 2.47
C LYS A 49 -9.65 6.83 3.85
N GLU A 50 -10.95 6.53 3.88
CA GLU A 50 -11.75 6.39 5.10
C GLU A 50 -11.25 5.24 5.98
N LEU A 51 -10.69 4.20 5.34
CA LEU A 51 -10.07 3.07 6.02
C LEU A 51 -8.58 3.29 6.25
N ALA A 52 -7.88 4.02 5.38
CA ALA A 52 -6.46 4.30 5.53
C ALA A 52 -6.15 5.35 6.62
N GLY A 53 -7.16 6.13 7.02
CA GLY A 53 -7.02 7.32 7.84
C GLY A 53 -6.81 8.52 6.93
N GLU A 54 -7.85 9.34 6.77
CA GLU A 54 -7.87 10.43 5.79
C GLU A 54 -6.75 11.46 5.99
N ASP A 55 -6.34 11.71 7.24
CA ASP A 55 -5.22 12.59 7.56
C ASP A 55 -3.86 12.03 7.15
N LEU A 56 -3.75 10.70 7.04
CA LEU A 56 -2.51 9.99 6.71
C LEU A 56 -2.43 9.66 5.22
N TYR A 57 -3.55 9.26 4.64
CA TYR A 57 -3.68 8.84 3.24
C TYR A 57 -4.93 9.48 2.62
N PRO A 58 -4.92 10.81 2.39
CA PRO A 58 -6.11 11.55 1.93
C PRO A 58 -6.62 11.10 0.56
N ASN A 59 -5.76 10.46 -0.24
CA ASN A 59 -6.09 9.98 -1.57
C ASN A 59 -6.32 8.46 -1.63
N GLY A 60 -6.33 7.78 -0.47
CA GLY A 60 -6.24 6.33 -0.37
C GLY A 60 -4.85 5.81 -0.77
N ILE A 61 -4.68 4.48 -0.77
CA ILE A 61 -3.43 3.83 -1.16
C ILE A 61 -3.68 3.08 -2.48
N PRO A 62 -2.90 3.33 -3.55
CA PRO A 62 -3.12 2.68 -4.84
C PRO A 62 -2.86 1.17 -4.77
N ILE A 63 -3.63 0.41 -5.56
CA ILE A 63 -3.45 -1.03 -5.76
C ILE A 63 -3.05 -1.21 -7.23
N TYR A 64 -1.87 -1.76 -7.46
CA TYR A 64 -1.34 -2.04 -8.80
C TYR A 64 -1.36 -3.54 -9.11
N ASP A 65 -1.18 -3.88 -10.38
CA ASP A 65 -0.85 -5.24 -10.75
C ASP A 65 0.55 -5.59 -10.21
N GLU A 66 0.71 -6.79 -9.64
CA GLU A 66 2.00 -7.21 -9.06
C GLU A 66 3.14 -7.35 -10.08
N THR A 67 2.83 -7.54 -11.36
CA THR A 67 3.84 -7.54 -12.42
C THR A 67 4.55 -6.18 -12.54
N GLU A 68 3.94 -5.10 -12.04
CA GLU A 68 4.55 -3.78 -12.00
C GLU A 68 5.54 -3.59 -10.84
N LEU A 69 5.67 -4.57 -9.94
CA LEU A 69 6.51 -4.47 -8.73
C LEU A 69 7.94 -3.93 -9.01
N PRO A 70 8.70 -4.43 -10.01
CA PRO A 70 10.04 -3.90 -10.30
C PRO A 70 10.04 -2.42 -10.68
N ARG A 71 9.02 -1.97 -11.41
CA ARG A 71 8.83 -0.57 -11.81
C ARG A 71 8.49 0.29 -10.59
N LEU A 72 7.53 -0.17 -9.79
CA LEU A 72 7.02 0.53 -8.60
C LEU A 72 8.10 0.70 -7.53
N VAL A 73 8.92 -0.33 -7.28
CA VAL A 73 10.03 -0.24 -6.31
C VAL A 73 10.96 0.93 -6.64
N LYS A 74 11.30 1.09 -7.93
CA LYS A 74 12.17 2.17 -8.39
C LYS A 74 11.48 3.53 -8.38
N GLU A 75 10.27 3.62 -8.93
CA GLU A 75 9.57 4.91 -9.08
C GLU A 75 9.08 5.49 -7.76
N LEU A 76 8.61 4.64 -6.85
CA LEU A 76 8.11 5.08 -5.54
C LEU A 76 9.24 5.24 -4.53
N GLY A 77 10.43 4.70 -4.80
CA GLY A 77 11.56 4.68 -3.88
C GLY A 77 11.30 3.78 -2.68
N VAL A 78 10.82 2.56 -2.94
CA VAL A 78 10.50 1.57 -1.90
C VAL A 78 11.77 1.10 -1.23
N GLU A 79 11.74 1.04 0.10
CA GLU A 79 12.83 0.58 0.95
C GLU A 79 12.56 -0.80 1.56
N ILE A 80 11.27 -1.19 1.64
CA ILE A 80 10.79 -2.44 2.24
C ILE A 80 9.66 -3.03 1.39
#